data_AF-A0A251W9Z6-F1
#
_entry.id   AF-A0A251W9Z6-F1
#
_cell.length_a   1.000
_cell.length_b   1.000
_cell.length_c   1.000
_cell.angle_alpha   90.00
_cell.angle_beta   90.00
_cell.angle_gamma   90.00
#
_symmetry.space_group_name_H-M   'P 1'
#
loop_
_entity.id
_entity.type
_entity.pdbx_description
1 polymer ?
#
loop_
_entity_poly.entity_id
_entity_poly.type
_entity_poly.pdbx_seq_one_letter_code
_entity_poly.pdbx_strand_id
1 'polypeptide(L)'
;MLDLYDLLRNIEKRPAMYLGQADLTHLGAFLSGYFFARRQSGIPETDQEKQFSEFQTWIEQKFNISNSQPWEKIIRFFAPDETTSLQQFFILLNEFIESQQAQSLAPAIDLPLTESALLRSAGIFRDNPAFDDVMERIQTARDAWGDDDFEQIPG
;
A
#
# COMPACT_ATOMS: atom_id res chain seq x y z
N MET A 1 -6.72 11.47 -19.81
CA MET A 1 -5.83 11.75 -18.67
C MET A 1 -5.39 10.41 -18.12
N LEU A 2 -4.16 10.30 -17.62
CA LEU A 2 -3.77 9.13 -16.83
C LEU A 2 -4.46 9.26 -15.47
N ASP A 3 -5.19 8.23 -15.05
CA ASP A 3 -5.74 8.20 -13.69
C ASP A 3 -4.63 7.85 -12.68
N LEU A 4 -4.88 8.07 -11.38
CA LEU A 4 -3.88 7.91 -10.33
C LEU A 4 -3.20 6.54 -10.35
N TYR A 5 -3.98 5.46 -10.49
CA TYR A 5 -3.45 4.10 -10.49
C TYR A 5 -2.70 3.76 -11.77
N ASP A 6 -3.06 4.35 -12.91
CA ASP A 6 -2.26 4.22 -14.14
C ASP A 6 -0.93 4.95 -14.03
N LEU A 7 -0.92 6.11 -13.37
CA LEU A 7 0.30 6.84 -13.05
C LEU A 7 1.20 6.01 -12.12
N LEU A 8 0.65 5.46 -11.03
CA LEU A 8 1.40 4.61 -10.10
C LEU A 8 1.95 3.36 -10.78
N ARG A 9 1.19 2.69 -11.65
CA ARG A 9 1.67 1.55 -12.47
C ARG A 9 2.81 1.93 -13.42
N ASN A 10 2.80 3.14 -13.95
CA ASN A 10 3.89 3.63 -14.80
C ASN A 10 5.15 3.93 -13.98
N ILE A 11 4.98 4.48 -12.77
CA ILE A 11 6.07 4.70 -11.81
C ILE A 11 6.67 3.35 -11.40
N GLU A 12 5.87 2.35 -11.07
CA GLU A 12 6.34 0.99 -10.73
C GLU A 12 7.25 0.39 -11.82
N LYS A 13 6.89 0.56 -13.10
CA LYS A 13 7.68 0.05 -14.22
C LYS A 13 9.01 0.76 -14.42
N ARG A 14 9.09 2.06 -14.11
CA ARG A 14 10.27 2.92 -14.38
C ARG A 14 10.47 3.98 -13.29
N PRO A 15 10.71 3.60 -12.02
CA PRO A 15 10.62 4.53 -10.90
C PRO A 15 11.62 5.69 -11.01
N ALA A 16 12.86 5.41 -11.41
CA ALA A 16 13.90 6.44 -11.59
C ALA A 16 13.54 7.49 -12.66
N MET A 17 12.71 7.16 -13.66
CA MET A 17 12.28 8.09 -14.71
C MET A 17 11.31 9.15 -14.17
N TYR A 18 10.49 8.79 -13.18
CA TYR A 18 9.47 9.67 -12.60
C TYR A 18 9.95 10.36 -11.32
N LEU A 19 10.68 9.62 -10.49
CA LEU A 19 11.05 10.02 -9.13
C LEU A 19 12.48 10.57 -9.05
N GLY A 20 13.30 10.38 -10.08
CA GLY A 20 14.75 10.67 -10.06
C GLY A 20 15.56 9.60 -9.32
N GLN A 21 15.05 9.14 -8.17
CA GLN A 21 15.59 8.04 -7.38
C GLN A 21 14.47 7.05 -7.03
N ALA A 22 14.76 5.75 -7.13
CA ALA A 22 13.79 4.68 -6.93
C ALA A 22 13.62 4.32 -5.44
N ASP A 23 13.11 5.26 -4.65
CA ASP A 23 12.82 5.05 -3.22
C ASP A 23 11.47 5.61 -2.78
N LEU A 24 11.09 5.23 -1.57
CA LEU A 24 9.81 5.58 -0.95
C LEU A 24 9.69 7.06 -0.60
N THR A 25 10.79 7.74 -0.27
CA THR A 25 10.78 9.18 0.07
C THR A 25 10.37 9.99 -1.15
N HIS A 26 10.99 9.71 -2.29
CA HIS A 26 10.72 10.42 -3.54
C HIS A 26 9.31 10.13 -4.03
N LEU A 27 8.80 8.90 -3.85
CA LEU A 27 7.41 8.59 -4.13
C LEU A 27 6.43 9.40 -3.26
N GLY A 28 6.64 9.45 -1.94
CA GLY A 28 5.79 10.22 -1.02
C GLY A 28 5.78 11.72 -1.36
N ALA A 29 6.95 12.29 -1.67
CA ALA A 29 7.08 13.67 -2.12
C ALA A 29 6.36 13.92 -3.46
N PHE A 30 6.50 12.99 -4.42
CA PHE A 30 5.82 13.06 -5.71
C PHE A 30 4.29 13.06 -5.56
N LEU A 31 3.75 12.14 -4.75
CA LEU A 31 2.30 12.06 -4.49
C LEU A 31 1.78 13.30 -3.77
N SER A 32 2.50 13.78 -2.75
CA SER A 32 2.16 15.02 -2.04
C SER A 32 2.08 16.21 -3.01
N GLY A 33 3.06 16.35 -3.91
CA GLY A 33 3.07 17.39 -4.94
C GLY A 33 1.94 17.24 -5.95
N TYR A 34 1.64 16.02 -6.38
CA TYR A 34 0.53 15.71 -7.29
C TYR A 34 -0.82 16.14 -6.71
N PHE A 35 -1.13 15.70 -5.48
CA PHE A 35 -2.39 16.07 -4.80
C PHE A 35 -2.47 17.56 -4.52
N PHE A 36 -1.37 18.17 -4.09
CA PHE A 36 -1.30 19.62 -3.88
C PHE A 36 -1.61 20.41 -5.16
N ALA A 37 -0.98 20.03 -6.29
CA ALA A 37 -1.18 20.72 -7.57
C ALA A 37 -2.63 20.59 -8.08
N ARG A 38 -3.25 19.41 -7.95
CA ARG A 38 -4.66 19.21 -8.32
C ARG A 38 -5.60 20.07 -7.49
N ARG A 39 -5.41 20.08 -6.17
CA ARG A 39 -6.20 20.90 -5.24
C ARG A 39 -6.07 22.39 -5.54
N GLN A 40 -4.85 22.89 -5.77
CA GLN A 40 -4.60 24.29 -6.14
C GLN A 40 -5.23 24.65 -7.49
N SER A 41 -5.28 23.69 -8.42
CA SER A 41 -5.87 23.89 -9.75
C SER A 41 -7.40 23.76 -9.76
N GLY A 42 -8.04 23.48 -8.61
CA GLY A 42 -9.49 23.28 -8.52
C GLY A 42 -9.99 22.05 -9.28
N ILE A 43 -9.12 21.10 -9.58
CA ILE A 43 -9.48 19.86 -10.29
C ILE A 43 -10.14 18.92 -9.26
N PRO A 44 -11.38 18.45 -9.51
CA PRO A 44 -12.05 17.54 -8.60
C PRO A 44 -11.29 16.22 -8.48
N GLU A 45 -11.40 15.60 -7.30
CA GLU A 45 -10.84 14.27 -7.05
C GLU A 45 -11.56 13.21 -7.87
N THR A 46 -10.79 12.33 -8.49
CA THR A 46 -11.32 11.12 -9.14
C THR A 46 -11.69 10.07 -8.10
N ASP A 47 -12.45 9.04 -8.51
CA ASP A 47 -12.81 7.95 -7.61
C ASP A 47 -11.59 7.17 -7.10
N GLN A 48 -10.52 7.06 -7.91
CA GLN A 48 -9.25 6.45 -7.49
C GLN A 48 -8.53 7.29 -6.43
N GLU A 49 -8.61 8.62 -6.51
CA GLU A 49 -7.99 9.52 -5.52
C GLU A 49 -8.74 9.46 -4.20
N LYS A 50 -10.07 9.43 -4.24
CA LYS A 50 -10.91 9.21 -3.06
C LYS A 50 -10.63 7.85 -2.43
N GLN A 51 -10.56 6.79 -3.23
CA GLN A 51 -10.20 5.47 -2.75
C GLN A 51 -8.80 5.47 -2.13
N PHE A 52 -7.80 6.05 -2.80
CA PHE A 52 -6.44 6.12 -2.28
C PHE A 52 -6.34 6.91 -0.96
N SER A 53 -7.26 7.84 -0.68
CA SER A 53 -7.29 8.54 0.62
C SER A 53 -7.51 7.59 1.82
N GLU A 54 -8.11 6.41 1.59
CA GLU A 54 -8.31 5.37 2.59
C GLU A 54 -7.09 4.46 2.79
N PHE A 55 -6.08 4.56 1.91
CA PHE A 55 -4.90 3.70 1.94
C PHE A 55 -4.12 3.79 3.25
N GLN A 56 -4.01 5.01 3.81
CA GLN A 56 -3.38 5.25 5.10
C GLN A 56 -4.03 4.42 6.21
N THR A 57 -5.36 4.57 6.38
CA THR A 57 -6.14 3.86 7.38
C THR A 57 -6.09 2.35 7.15
N TRP A 58 -6.12 1.90 5.90
CA TRP A 58 -6.03 0.49 5.56
C TRP A 58 -4.67 -0.11 5.96
N ILE A 59 -3.56 0.60 5.73
CA ILE A 59 -2.23 0.16 6.17
C ILE A 59 -2.16 0.09 7.69
N GLU A 60 -2.64 1.12 8.40
CA GLU A 60 -2.69 1.14 9.86
C GLU A 60 -3.45 -0.08 10.40
N GLN A 61 -4.63 -0.38 9.84
CA GLN A 61 -5.43 -1.54 10.22
C GLN A 61 -4.73 -2.87 9.88
N LYS A 62 -4.11 -2.97 8.70
CA LYS A 62 -3.41 -4.18 8.25
C LYS A 62 -2.25 -4.54 9.18
N PHE A 63 -1.55 -3.54 9.70
CA PHE A 63 -0.41 -3.72 10.61
C PHE A 63 -0.76 -3.59 12.09
N ASN A 64 -2.04 -3.39 12.44
CA ASN A 64 -2.50 -3.11 13.80
C ASN A 64 -1.77 -1.93 14.46
N ILE A 65 -1.45 -0.89 13.67
CA ILE A 65 -0.75 0.30 14.14
C ILE A 65 -1.78 1.34 14.56
N SER A 66 -1.81 1.64 15.85
CA SER A 66 -2.75 2.59 16.46
C SER A 66 -2.28 4.05 16.41
N ASN A 67 -0.98 4.27 16.20
CA ASN A 67 -0.39 5.59 16.11
C ASN A 67 -0.46 6.08 14.66
N SER A 68 -0.98 7.29 14.42
CA SER A 68 -1.17 7.88 13.08
C SER A 68 0.15 8.21 12.38
N GLN A 69 0.96 7.18 12.09
CA GLN A 69 2.24 7.27 11.43
C GLN A 69 2.02 7.18 9.92
N PRO A 70 2.66 8.05 9.12
CA PRO A 70 2.50 8.00 7.67
C PRO A 70 2.91 6.64 7.12
N TRP A 71 2.16 6.14 6.14
CA TRP A 71 2.39 4.83 5.53
C TRP A 71 3.84 4.64 5.07
N GLU A 72 4.56 5.71 4.67
CA GLU A 72 5.97 5.64 4.30
C GLU A 72 6.83 5.09 5.45
N LYS A 73 6.55 5.52 6.67
CA LYS A 73 7.29 5.12 7.87
C LYS A 73 6.95 3.70 8.29
N ILE A 74 5.66 3.35 8.20
CA ILE A 74 5.19 1.99 8.46
C ILE A 74 5.89 1.01 7.50
N ILE A 75 5.90 1.31 6.20
CA ILE A 75 6.53 0.45 5.19
C ILE A 75 8.03 0.33 5.42
N ARG A 76 8.74 1.44 5.69
CA ARG A 76 10.19 1.40 5.98
C ARG A 76 10.54 0.58 7.20
N PHE A 77 9.69 0.61 8.22
CA PHE A 77 9.92 -0.16 9.44
C PHE A 77 9.99 -1.66 9.13
N PHE A 78 9.10 -2.17 8.28
CA PHE A 78 9.08 -3.58 7.87
C PHE A 78 10.05 -3.91 6.72
N ALA A 79 10.43 -2.92 5.91
CA ALA A 79 11.35 -3.05 4.79
C ALA A 79 12.48 -2.01 4.87
N PRO A 80 13.54 -2.27 5.64
CA PRO A 80 14.61 -1.31 5.87
C PRO A 80 15.57 -1.12 4.69
N ASP A 81 15.54 -2.00 3.68
CA ASP A 81 16.25 -1.72 2.43
C ASP A 81 15.42 -0.74 1.58
N GLU A 82 16.02 0.38 1.18
CA GLU A 82 15.33 1.45 0.45
C GLU A 82 14.72 0.97 -0.87
N THR A 83 15.41 0.09 -1.60
CA THR A 83 14.92 -0.45 -2.88
C THR A 83 13.75 -1.41 -2.63
N THR A 84 13.84 -2.23 -1.59
CA THR A 84 12.74 -3.10 -1.17
C THR A 84 11.53 -2.30 -0.69
N SER A 85 11.72 -1.20 0.03
CA SER A 85 10.62 -0.39 0.58
C SER A 85 9.67 0.16 -0.50
N LEU A 86 10.21 0.60 -1.64
CA LEU A 86 9.40 1.07 -2.77
C LEU A 86 8.61 -0.06 -3.43
N GLN A 87 9.22 -1.23 -3.59
CA GLN A 87 8.51 -2.41 -4.12
C GLN A 87 7.38 -2.86 -3.18
N GLN A 88 7.64 -2.82 -1.87
CA GLN A 88 6.63 -3.17 -0.87
C GLN A 88 5.42 -2.22 -0.91
N PHE A 89 5.63 -0.93 -1.18
CA PHE A 89 4.52 -0.03 -1.43
C PHE A 89 3.62 -0.50 -2.57
N PHE A 90 4.18 -0.89 -3.72
CA PHE A 90 3.37 -1.32 -4.86
C PHE A 90 2.61 -2.63 -4.59
N ILE A 91 3.22 -3.54 -3.84
CA ILE A 91 2.56 -4.77 -3.39
C ILE A 91 1.36 -4.44 -2.49
N LEU A 92 1.57 -3.61 -1.46
CA LEU A 92 0.52 -3.19 -0.53
C LEU A 92 -0.58 -2.40 -1.24
N LEU A 93 -0.22 -1.56 -2.20
CA LEU A 93 -1.17 -0.83 -3.03
C LEU A 93 -2.05 -1.79 -3.85
N ASN A 94 -1.47 -2.82 -4.45
CA ASN A 94 -2.24 -3.79 -5.22
C ASN A 94 -3.21 -4.57 -4.32
N GLU A 95 -2.74 -5.03 -3.16
CA GLU A 95 -3.60 -5.70 -2.16
C GLU A 95 -4.73 -4.78 -1.66
N PHE A 96 -4.43 -3.51 -1.42
CA PHE A 96 -5.43 -2.51 -1.07
C PHE A 96 -6.51 -2.40 -2.15
N ILE A 97 -6.12 -2.25 -3.42
CA ILE A 97 -7.04 -2.13 -4.55
C ILE A 97 -7.93 -3.39 -4.67
N GLU A 98 -7.35 -4.57 -4.50
CA GLU A 98 -8.08 -5.85 -4.52
C GLU A 98 -9.08 -5.95 -3.35
N SER A 99 -8.68 -5.52 -2.15
CA SER A 99 -9.55 -5.54 -0.95
C SER A 99 -10.77 -4.62 -1.11
N GLN A 100 -10.58 -3.45 -1.75
CA GLN A 100 -11.65 -2.50 -2.02
C GLN A 100 -12.63 -3.05 -3.06
N GLN A 101 -12.13 -3.76 -4.08
CA GLN A 101 -12.97 -4.45 -5.05
C GLN A 101 -13.77 -5.58 -4.39
N ALA A 102 -13.13 -6.38 -3.53
CA ALA A 102 -13.82 -7.45 -2.79
C ALA A 102 -14.92 -6.91 -1.86
N GLN A 103 -14.70 -5.80 -1.18
CA GLN A 103 -15.70 -5.14 -0.34
C GLN A 103 -16.85 -4.54 -1.16
N SER A 104 -16.56 -4.00 -2.35
CA SER A 104 -17.59 -3.47 -3.26
C SER A 104 -18.50 -4.55 -3.87
N LEU A 105 -18.01 -5.80 -3.97
CA LEU A 105 -18.75 -6.96 -4.47
C LEU A 105 -19.55 -7.71 -3.37
N ALA A 106 -19.32 -7.36 -2.10
CA ALA A 106 -19.90 -8.04 -0.95
C ALA A 106 -21.41 -7.78 -0.67
N PRO A 107 -22.10 -6.73 -1.16
CA PRO A 107 -23.51 -6.56 -0.84
C PRO A 107 -24.41 -7.17 -1.93
N ALA A 108 -24.25 -8.46 -2.27
CA ALA A 108 -25.26 -9.15 -3.11
C ALA A 108 -25.20 -10.70 -3.19
N ILE A 109 -24.44 -11.43 -2.36
CA ILE A 109 -24.42 -12.90 -2.49
C ILE A 109 -24.40 -13.59 -1.12
N ASP A 110 -25.58 -14.03 -0.68
CA ASP A 110 -25.78 -15.03 0.37
C ASP A 110 -25.47 -16.43 -0.19
N LEU A 111 -24.20 -16.70 -0.47
CA LEU A 111 -23.71 -18.01 -0.91
C LEU A 111 -22.41 -18.29 -0.13
N PRO A 112 -22.24 -19.49 0.47
CA PRO A 112 -21.10 -19.76 1.33
C PRO A 112 -19.80 -19.59 0.54
N LEU A 113 -19.02 -18.58 0.95
CA LEU A 113 -17.68 -18.29 0.46
C LEU A 113 -16.81 -19.52 0.74
N THR A 114 -16.62 -20.37 -0.27
CA THR A 114 -15.51 -21.31 -0.23
C THR A 114 -14.26 -20.49 -0.56
N GLU A 115 -13.39 -20.32 0.45
CA GLU A 115 -12.07 -19.64 0.40
C GLU A 115 -11.22 -20.00 -0.83
N SER A 116 -11.52 -21.13 -1.47
CA SER A 116 -10.81 -21.69 -2.61
C SER A 116 -11.07 -21.00 -3.97
N ALA A 117 -12.09 -20.13 -4.10
CA ALA A 117 -12.38 -19.43 -5.37
C ALA A 117 -11.60 -18.11 -5.51
N LEU A 118 -11.38 -17.36 -4.41
CA LEU A 118 -10.64 -16.09 -4.42
C LEU A 118 -9.11 -16.28 -4.53
N LEU A 119 -8.60 -17.41 -4.05
CA LEU A 119 -7.15 -17.70 -4.05
C LEU A 119 -6.58 -18.14 -5.42
N ARG A 120 -7.42 -18.39 -6.43
CA ARG A 120 -6.97 -18.96 -7.73
C ARG A 120 -6.80 -17.93 -8.86
N SER A 121 -7.34 -16.72 -8.75
CA SER A 121 -7.24 -15.70 -9.81
C SER A 121 -6.05 -14.74 -9.66
N ALA A 122 -5.40 -14.67 -8.49
CA ALA A 122 -4.30 -13.73 -8.21
C ALA A 122 -2.89 -14.27 -8.60
N GLY A 123 -2.79 -15.10 -9.63
CA GLY A 123 -1.57 -15.76 -10.05
C GLY A 123 -0.55 -14.88 -10.80
N ILE A 124 -0.25 -13.66 -10.34
CA ILE A 124 0.75 -12.79 -10.99
C ILE A 124 1.92 -12.37 -10.08
N PHE A 125 1.86 -12.47 -8.75
CA PHE A 125 2.95 -11.94 -7.90
C PHE A 125 3.38 -12.78 -6.68
N ARG A 126 3.10 -14.09 -6.65
CA ARG A 126 3.54 -14.96 -5.54
C ARG A 126 5.02 -15.39 -5.56
N ASP A 127 5.75 -15.12 -6.65
CA ASP A 127 7.15 -15.56 -6.77
C ASP A 127 8.13 -14.40 -6.50
N ASN A 128 7.93 -13.63 -5.42
CA ASN A 128 8.93 -12.68 -4.96
C ASN A 128 9.48 -13.12 -3.59
N PRO A 129 10.70 -13.67 -3.52
CA PRO A 129 11.28 -14.12 -2.25
C PRO A 129 11.46 -12.99 -1.22
N ALA A 130 11.51 -11.72 -1.66
CA ALA A 130 11.53 -10.57 -0.76
C ALA A 130 10.18 -10.30 -0.08
N PHE A 131 9.08 -10.84 -0.62
CA PHE A 131 7.75 -10.73 -0.02
C PHE A 131 7.61 -11.65 1.19
N ASP A 132 8.02 -12.91 1.05
CA ASP A 132 7.93 -13.90 2.14
C ASP A 132 8.79 -13.47 3.33
N ASP A 133 10.00 -12.94 3.08
CA ASP A 133 10.88 -12.39 4.14
C ASP A 133 10.21 -11.20 4.86
N VAL A 134 9.57 -10.29 4.13
CA VAL A 134 8.89 -9.14 4.74
C VAL A 134 7.68 -9.59 5.55
N MET A 135 6.86 -10.51 5.04
CA MET A 135 5.71 -11.05 5.76
C MET A 135 6.13 -11.86 7.00
N GLU A 136 7.22 -12.60 6.92
CA GLU A 136 7.81 -13.28 8.08
C GLU A 136 8.33 -12.28 9.11
N ARG A 137 8.95 -11.17 8.67
CA ARG A 137 9.41 -10.10 9.56
C ARG A 137 8.26 -9.33 10.19
N ILE A 138 7.16 -9.11 9.46
CA ILE A 138 5.92 -8.53 10.00
C ILE A 138 5.36 -9.46 11.07
N GLN A 139 5.28 -10.76 10.78
CA GLN A 139 4.78 -11.76 11.72
C GLN A 139 5.68 -11.86 12.95
N THR A 140 7.00 -11.87 12.75
CA THR A 140 8.00 -11.93 13.83
C THR A 140 7.97 -10.66 14.68
N ALA A 141 7.83 -9.48 14.08
CA ALA A 141 7.69 -8.23 14.81
C ALA A 141 6.41 -8.23 15.65
N ARG A 142 5.29 -8.71 15.08
CA ARG A 142 4.01 -8.85 15.79
C ARG A 142 4.08 -9.85 16.94
N ASP A 143 4.83 -10.93 16.78
CA ASP A 143 4.97 -11.97 17.81
C ASP A 143 5.99 -11.59 18.89
N ALA A 144 7.00 -10.78 18.54
CA ALA A 144 8.03 -10.30 19.45
C ALA A 144 7.59 -9.08 20.25
N TRP A 145 6.77 -8.21 19.67
CA TRP A 145 6.33 -6.94 20.26
C TRP A 145 4.84 -7.11 20.56
N GLY A 146 4.49 -7.32 21.83
CA GLY A 146 3.08 -7.28 22.24
C GLY A 146 2.47 -5.93 21.85
N ASP A 147 1.15 -5.86 21.68
CA ASP A 147 0.41 -4.68 21.16
C ASP A 147 0.86 -3.32 21.77
N ASP A 148 1.41 -3.30 22.99
CA ASP A 148 1.96 -2.13 23.68
C ASP A 148 3.23 -1.50 23.06
N ASP A 149 4.09 -2.25 22.33
CA ASP A 149 5.38 -1.72 21.82
C ASP A 149 5.27 -0.99 20.46
N PHE A 150 4.13 -1.12 19.76
CA PHE A 150 3.85 -0.36 18.54
C PHE A 150 3.58 1.13 18.79
N GLU A 151 3.43 1.53 20.06
CA GLU A 151 3.41 2.95 20.48
C GLU A 151 4.78 3.63 20.36
N GLN A 152 5.87 2.87 20.21
CA GLN A 152 7.25 3.39 20.29
C GLN A 152 8.01 3.45 18.95
N ILE A 153 7.36 3.43 17.78
CA ILE A 153 8.08 3.73 16.53
C ILE A 153 8.58 5.19 16.62
N PRO A 154 9.90 5.44 16.78
CA PRO A 154 10.39 6.77 17.13
C PRO A 154 10.07 7.77 16.03
N GLY A 155 9.63 8.97 16.44
CA GLY A 155 9.24 10.12 15.61
C GLY A 155 10.18 10.43 14.47
#